data_AF-A0A3L5TVK9-F1
#
_entry.id   AF-A0A3L5TVK9-F1
#
_cell.length_a   1.000
_cell.length_b   1.000
_cell.length_c   1.000
_cell.angle_alpha   90.00
_cell.angle_beta   90.00
_cell.angle_gamma   90.00
#
_symmetry.space_group_name_H-M   'P 1'
#
loop_
_entity.id
_entity.type
_entity.pdbx_description
1 polymer ?
#
loop_
_entity_poly.entity_id
_entity_poly.type
_entity_poly.pdbx_seq_one_letter_code
_entity_poly.pdbx_strand_id
1 'polypeptide(L)'
;LSNFMTNIVEDGAFDLLNVTTGAMQFGWLEYHCPLGLVPTFNDEGTCVGCPPGQYLDNDECLDCSKGYYQDTEYQINCEKCPSNQSTESTRSTSKNDCQGN
;
A
#
# COMPACT_ATOMS: atom_id res chain seq x y z
N LEU A 1 -4.34 18.71 31.32
CA LEU A 1 -3.15 18.42 30.48
C LEU A 1 -2.52 17.13 31.01
N SER A 2 -3.29 16.05 31.06
CA SER A 2 -3.47 15.01 30.02
C SER A 2 -2.34 13.98 30.03
N ASN A 3 -2.50 13.00 30.92
CA ASN A 3 -2.28 11.56 30.72
C ASN A 3 -1.33 11.16 29.57
N PHE A 4 -0.01 11.19 29.80
CA PHE A 4 0.95 10.64 28.83
C PHE A 4 1.90 9.57 29.40
N MET A 5 1.63 9.04 30.60
CA MET A 5 2.43 7.95 31.16
C MET A 5 1.59 6.92 31.95
N THR A 6 0.35 6.67 31.52
CA THR A 6 -0.50 5.67 32.17
C THR A 6 -0.78 4.52 31.20
N ASN A 7 -0.19 3.36 31.52
CA ASN A 7 -0.52 2.00 31.04
C ASN A 7 -0.09 1.60 29.62
N ILE A 8 1.14 1.08 29.49
CA ILE A 8 1.53 0.10 28.46
C ILE A 8 1.55 -1.31 29.09
N VAL A 9 0.53 -1.64 29.90
CA VAL A 9 0.41 -2.97 30.52
C VAL A 9 -1.05 -3.38 30.59
N GLU A 10 -1.68 -3.64 29.44
CA GLU A 10 -2.82 -4.56 29.20
C GLU A 10 -2.81 -4.79 27.67
N ASP A 11 -2.20 -5.79 27.03
CA ASP A 11 -1.78 -7.15 27.35
C ASP A 11 -0.50 -7.49 26.55
N GLY A 12 0.64 -7.76 27.20
CA GLY A 12 1.77 -8.46 26.55
C GLY A 12 3.17 -7.88 26.78
N ALA A 13 3.82 -8.36 27.84
CA ALA A 13 5.25 -8.42 28.13
C ALA A 13 6.27 -7.59 27.29
N PHE A 14 6.91 -6.62 27.95
CA PHE A 14 8.16 -5.97 27.54
C PHE A 14 9.34 -6.72 28.16
N ASP A 15 10.22 -7.34 27.37
CA ASP A 15 11.42 -8.05 27.87
C ASP A 15 12.71 -7.31 27.47
N LEU A 16 13.47 -6.89 28.49
CA LEU A 16 14.63 -6.00 28.39
C LEU A 16 15.91 -6.67 27.88
N LEU A 17 15.87 -7.96 27.54
CA LEU A 17 17.05 -8.74 27.15
C LEU A 17 17.50 -8.57 25.68
N ASN A 18 16.63 -8.10 24.77
CA ASN A 18 16.93 -8.02 23.32
C ASN A 18 17.41 -6.65 22.81
N VAL A 19 17.63 -5.67 23.70
CA VAL A 19 18.07 -4.31 23.32
C VAL A 19 19.59 -4.24 23.04
N THR A 20 20.37 -5.28 23.36
CA THR A 20 21.84 -5.22 23.36
C THR A 20 22.52 -5.79 22.10
N THR A 21 21.81 -6.53 21.25
CA THR A 21 22.43 -7.24 20.11
C THR A 21 22.03 -6.74 18.71
N GLY A 22 21.29 -5.63 18.60
CA GLY A 22 21.01 -5.00 17.29
C GLY A 22 20.22 -5.88 16.31
N ALA A 23 19.61 -6.97 16.80
CA ALA A 23 18.73 -7.85 16.05
C ALA A 23 17.39 -7.91 16.79
N MET A 24 16.42 -7.12 16.32
CA MET A 24 15.05 -7.15 16.79
C MET A 24 14.27 -8.25 16.06
N GLN A 25 14.38 -9.49 16.55
CA GLN A 25 13.45 -10.57 16.22
C GLN A 25 12.28 -10.49 17.21
N PHE A 26 11.27 -9.68 16.91
CA PHE A 26 9.97 -9.75 17.56
C PHE A 26 9.08 -10.70 16.76
N GLY A 27 8.82 -11.91 17.24
CA GLY A 27 7.70 -12.72 16.73
C GLY A 27 6.51 -12.54 17.68
N TRP A 28 5.28 -12.21 17.29
CA TRP A 28 4.66 -12.06 15.98
C TRP A 28 3.50 -11.06 16.11
N LEU A 29 3.63 -9.89 15.51
CA LEU A 29 2.53 -9.26 14.78
C LEU A 29 3.11 -8.99 13.40
N GLU A 30 3.10 -10.01 12.55
CA GLU A 30 3.21 -9.78 11.13
C GLU A 30 2.01 -8.92 10.75
N TYR A 31 2.20 -7.60 10.71
CA TYR A 31 1.20 -6.64 10.23
C TYR A 31 1.15 -6.75 8.71
N HIS A 32 0.69 -7.89 8.24
CA HIS A 32 0.34 -8.11 6.85
C HIS A 32 -1.09 -7.62 6.67
N CYS A 33 -1.27 -6.73 5.70
CA CYS A 33 -2.60 -6.35 5.31
C CYS A 33 -3.34 -7.56 4.73
N PRO A 34 -4.67 -7.64 4.90
CA PRO A 34 -5.48 -8.62 4.20
C PRO A 34 -5.20 -8.60 2.70
N LEU A 35 -5.28 -9.76 2.04
CA LEU A 35 -5.05 -9.86 0.59
C LEU A 35 -5.84 -8.77 -0.17
N GLY A 36 -5.15 -8.06 -1.05
CA GLY A 36 -5.76 -6.94 -1.79
C GLY A 36 -5.42 -5.55 -1.25
N LEU A 37 -4.66 -5.44 -0.16
CA LEU A 37 -4.37 -4.19 0.55
C LEU A 37 -2.88 -4.02 0.84
N VAL A 38 -2.43 -2.77 0.96
CA VAL A 38 -1.06 -2.39 1.32
C VAL A 38 -1.04 -1.53 2.59
N PRO A 39 0.02 -1.60 3.41
CA PRO A 39 0.15 -0.77 4.60
C PRO A 39 0.44 0.69 4.23
N THR A 40 -0.16 1.62 4.96
CA THR A 40 0.19 3.05 4.87
C THR A 40 1.34 3.37 5.81
N PHE A 41 2.30 4.16 5.33
CA PHE A 41 3.48 4.58 6.11
C PHE A 41 3.21 5.78 7.06
N ASN A 42 1.96 6.01 7.45
CA ASN A 42 1.59 7.04 8.43
C ASN A 42 1.59 6.47 9.86
N ASP A 43 1.53 7.34 10.87
CA ASP A 43 1.52 6.95 12.29
C ASP A 43 0.33 6.07 12.69
N GLU A 44 -0.70 5.99 11.83
CA GLU A 44 -1.93 5.24 12.04
C GLU A 44 -1.86 3.80 11.50
N GLY A 45 -0.87 3.50 10.65
CA GLY A 45 -0.59 2.15 10.15
C GLY A 45 -1.80 1.46 9.53
N THR A 46 -2.62 2.12 8.72
CA THR A 46 -3.84 1.55 8.13
C THR A 46 -3.57 0.70 6.88
N CYS A 47 -4.47 -0.23 6.55
CA CYS A 47 -4.43 -0.97 5.28
C CYS A 47 -5.33 -0.31 4.25
N VAL A 48 -4.79 0.01 3.08
CA VAL A 48 -5.52 0.68 1.99
C VAL A 48 -5.37 -0.09 0.68
N GLY A 49 -6.34 0.07 -0.21
CA GLY A 49 -6.21 -0.42 -1.58
C GLY A 49 -5.25 0.45 -2.38
N CYS A 50 -4.74 -0.11 -3.47
CA CYS A 50 -4.03 0.71 -4.45
C CYS A 50 -4.97 1.76 -5.04
N PRO A 51 -4.57 3.04 -5.06
CA PRO A 51 -5.37 4.11 -5.62
C PRO A 51 -5.49 3.98 -7.14
N PRO A 52 -6.40 4.74 -7.78
CA PRO A 52 -6.49 4.79 -9.24
C PRO A 52 -5.14 5.14 -9.88
N GLY A 53 -4.90 4.57 -11.05
CA GLY A 53 -3.64 4.63 -11.77
C GLY A 53 -2.58 3.66 -11.24
N GLN A 54 -2.89 2.86 -10.21
CA GLN A 54 -2.01 1.80 -9.72
C GLN A 54 -2.73 0.45 -9.67
N TYR A 55 -1.95 -0.62 -9.59
CA TYR A 55 -2.43 -1.97 -9.36
C TYR A 55 -1.59 -2.65 -8.29
N LEU A 56 -2.20 -3.61 -7.59
CA LEU A 56 -1.54 -4.41 -6.58
C LEU A 56 -0.72 -5.53 -7.22
N ASP A 57 0.57 -5.60 -6.89
CA ASP A 57 1.48 -6.69 -7.22
C ASP A 57 2.36 -6.99 -6.01
N ASN A 58 2.34 -8.23 -5.51
CA ASN A 58 3.17 -8.69 -4.39
C ASN A 58 3.19 -7.73 -3.18
N ASP A 59 2.01 -7.28 -2.74
CA ASP A 59 1.81 -6.34 -1.62
C ASP A 59 2.36 -4.92 -1.84
N GLU A 60 2.62 -4.56 -3.10
CA GLU A 60 3.01 -3.21 -3.52
C GLU A 60 2.04 -2.63 -4.54
N CYS A 61 1.85 -1.31 -4.49
CA CYS A 61 1.07 -0.59 -5.50
C CYS A 61 1.98 -0.07 -6.61
N LEU A 62 1.92 -0.73 -7.76
CA LEU A 62 2.70 -0.39 -8.94
C LEU A 62 1.90 0.51 -9.88
N ASP A 63 2.58 1.49 -10.48
CA ASP A 63 1.95 2.39 -11.44
C ASP A 63 1.53 1.65 -12.72
N CYS A 64 0.37 2.02 -13.27
CA CYS A 64 -0.01 1.62 -14.60
C CYS A 64 1.01 2.12 -15.63
N SER A 65 1.55 1.21 -16.43
CA SER A 65 2.48 1.54 -17.50
C SER A 65 1.80 2.36 -18.61
N LYS A 66 2.60 3.07 -19.41
CA LYS A 66 2.11 3.78 -20.60
C LYS A 66 1.27 2.85 -21.49
N GLY A 67 0.12 3.34 -21.95
CA GLY A 67 -0.84 2.55 -22.72
C GLY A 67 -1.85 1.78 -21.87
N TYR A 68 -1.81 1.94 -20.54
CA TYR A 68 -2.74 1.35 -19.60
C TYR A 68 -3.24 2.39 -18.59
N TYR A 69 -4.45 2.19 -18.08
CA TYR A 69 -5.08 3.04 -17.07
C TYR A 69 -5.75 2.17 -15.99
N GLN A 70 -6.08 2.79 -14.86
CA GLN A 70 -6.91 2.16 -13.83
C GLN A 70 -7.75 3.22 -13.12
N ASP A 71 -9.08 3.17 -13.24
CA ASP A 71 -10.01 4.17 -12.72
C ASP A 71 -10.65 3.80 -11.39
N THR A 72 -10.42 2.58 -10.91
CA THR A 72 -10.95 2.06 -9.64
C THR A 72 -9.85 1.68 -8.67
N GLU A 73 -10.16 1.76 -7.38
CA GLU A 73 -9.27 1.29 -6.31
C GLU A 73 -9.28 -0.24 -6.21
N TYR A 74 -8.30 -0.79 -5.49
CA TYR A 74 -8.20 -2.22 -5.14
C TYR A 74 -8.01 -3.16 -6.34
N GLN A 75 -7.50 -2.65 -7.46
CA GLN A 75 -7.31 -3.47 -8.65
C GLN A 75 -5.96 -4.16 -8.66
N ILE A 76 -5.92 -5.37 -9.22
CA ILE A 76 -4.71 -6.19 -9.39
C ILE A 76 -4.12 -6.08 -10.79
N ASN A 77 -4.77 -5.35 -11.70
CA ASN A 77 -4.30 -5.12 -13.05
C ASN A 77 -4.74 -3.74 -13.55
N CYS A 78 -3.98 -3.19 -14.51
CA CYS A 78 -4.40 -2.02 -15.27
C CYS A 78 -5.12 -2.43 -16.56
N GLU A 79 -6.11 -1.64 -16.94
CA GLU A 79 -6.85 -1.79 -18.18
C GLU A 79 -6.03 -1.25 -19.35
N LYS A 80 -6.01 -1.99 -20.46
CA LYS A 80 -5.32 -1.57 -21.68
C LYS A 80 -6.13 -0.51 -22.41
N CYS A 81 -5.47 0.53 -22.93
CA CYS A 81 -6.11 1.47 -23.82
C CYS A 81 -6.71 0.76 -25.06
N PRO A 82 -7.88 1.23 -25.55
CA PRO A 82 -8.49 0.67 -26.76
C PRO A 82 -7.58 0.89 -27.99
N SER A 83 -7.76 0.04 -29.00
CA SER A 83 -6.85 -0.05 -30.16
C SER A 83 -6.54 1.31 -30.80
N ASN A 84 -5.25 1.54 -31.06
CA ASN A 84 -4.64 2.78 -31.58
C ASN A 84 -4.61 3.97 -30.62
N GLN A 85 -4.97 3.79 -29.34
CA GLN A 85 -4.78 4.80 -28.30
C GLN A 85 -3.71 4.38 -27.30
N SER A 86 -3.09 5.36 -26.66
CA SER A 86 -2.17 5.18 -25.54
C SER A 86 -2.38 6.31 -24.55
N THR A 87 -2.09 6.06 -23.28
CA THR A 87 -1.90 7.14 -22.32
C THR A 87 -0.62 7.91 -22.64
N GLU A 88 -0.57 9.19 -22.27
CA GLU A 88 0.64 10.01 -22.44
C GLU A 88 1.72 9.66 -21.41
N SER A 89 1.30 9.40 -20.16
CA SER A 89 2.16 9.07 -19.02
C SER A 89 1.84 7.72 -18.40
N THR A 90 2.68 7.29 -17.46
CA THR A 90 2.33 6.25 -16.49
C THR A 90 1.27 6.78 -15.52
N ARG A 91 0.69 5.86 -14.72
CA ARG A 91 -0.25 6.14 -13.63
C ARG A 91 -1.54 6.84 -14.08
N SER A 92 -2.00 6.56 -15.30
CA SER A 92 -3.26 7.12 -15.80
C SER A 92 -4.45 6.56 -15.05
N THR A 93 -5.36 7.45 -14.68
CA THR A 93 -6.50 7.15 -13.81
C THR A 93 -7.82 7.07 -14.57
N SER A 94 -7.80 7.31 -15.88
CA SER A 94 -9.01 7.31 -16.69
C SER A 94 -8.76 6.75 -18.08
N LYS A 95 -9.79 6.07 -18.60
CA LYS A 95 -9.87 5.73 -20.02
C LYS A 95 -9.76 6.96 -20.94
N ASN A 96 -10.19 8.13 -20.48
CA ASN A 96 -10.11 9.37 -21.26
C ASN A 96 -8.67 9.85 -21.46
N ASP A 97 -7.72 9.32 -20.68
CA ASP A 97 -6.30 9.60 -20.86
C ASP A 97 -5.74 8.83 -22.07
N CYS A 98 -6.47 7.83 -22.61
CA CYS A 98 -6.13 7.12 -23.82
C CYS A 98 -6.37 8.02 -25.04
N GLN A 99 -5.30 8.47 -25.67
CA GLN A 99 -5.33 9.34 -26.84
C GLN A 99 -4.67 8.63 -28.03
N GLY A 100 -5.28 8.73 -29.20
CA GLY A 100 -4.73 8.25 -30.47
C GLY A 100 -4.12 9.41 -31.23
N ASN A 101 -2.99 9.17 -31.89
CA ASN A 101 -2.35 10.13 -32.79
C ASN A 101 -3.07 10.16 -34.14
#